data_AF-A0A6J8AU35-F1
#
_entry.id   AF-A0A6J8AU35-F1
#
_cell.length_a   1.000
_cell.length_b   1.000
_cell.length_c   1.000
_cell.angle_alpha   90.00
_cell.angle_beta   90.00
_cell.angle_gamma   90.00
#
_symmetry.space_group_name_H-M   'P 1'
#
loop_
_entity.id
_entity.type
_entity.pdbx_description
1 polymer ?
#
loop_
_entity_poly.entity_id
_entity_poly.type
_entity_poly.pdbx_seq_one_letter_code
_entity_poly.pdbx_strand_id
1 'polypeptide(L)'
;MKELYDQTKERLKTIEDYLKPNVKIHTIWECEFDQQKYPEVDPHLKPIDKRDAFYGGRTETIQLYNNLSDLKGRYVDFCSLYPSVNKYCKYPIGHPITYTDISVDDYIKNNYFGIMKCKILPPKGLYHPVLPYKQLTSDNTHKLLFGLCRTCMNKISFKCKHIDDPTLNKHDKIHEIKKM
;
A
#
# COMPACT_ATOMS: atom_id res chain seq x y z
N MET A 1 5.57 1.16 -40.76
CA MET A 1 6.64 0.64 -39.85
C MET A 1 7.76 1.64 -39.61
N LYS A 2 8.35 2.26 -40.65
CA LYS A 2 9.43 3.25 -40.48
C LYS A 2 9.02 4.46 -39.61
N GLU A 3 7.81 4.97 -39.83
CA GLU A 3 7.23 6.07 -39.05
C GLU A 3 7.14 5.78 -37.54
N LEU A 4 6.71 4.58 -37.15
CA LEU A 4 6.63 4.18 -35.74
C LEU A 4 8.03 4.08 -35.08
N TYR A 5 9.00 3.56 -35.83
CA TYR A 5 10.39 3.49 -35.39
C TYR A 5 10.98 4.89 -35.18
N ASP A 6 10.78 5.79 -36.15
CA ASP A 6 11.27 7.16 -36.11
C ASP A 6 10.62 7.94 -34.95
N GLN A 7 9.31 7.81 -34.75
CA GLN A 7 8.59 8.37 -33.60
C GLN A 7 9.11 7.84 -32.26
N THR A 8 9.41 6.54 -32.19
CA THR A 8 9.95 5.92 -30.97
C THR A 8 11.35 6.43 -30.67
N LYS A 9 12.21 6.59 -31.69
CA LYS A 9 13.55 7.18 -31.55
C LYS A 9 13.50 8.64 -31.12
N GLU A 10 12.58 9.44 -31.66
CA GLU A 10 12.39 10.83 -31.26
C GLU A 10 11.93 10.96 -29.80
N ARG A 11 11.01 10.10 -29.39
CA ARG A 11 10.56 10.02 -28.00
C ARG A 11 11.69 9.62 -27.05
N LEU A 12 12.50 8.63 -27.42
CA LEU A 12 13.67 8.21 -26.64
C LEU A 12 14.67 9.35 -26.48
N LYS A 13 14.95 10.09 -27.55
CA LYS A 13 15.84 11.25 -27.52
C LYS A 13 15.32 12.31 -26.56
N THR A 14 14.04 12.65 -26.64
CA THR A 14 13.39 13.61 -25.73
C THR A 14 13.52 13.18 -24.26
N ILE A 15 13.31 11.89 -23.97
CA ILE A 15 13.43 11.33 -22.61
C ILE A 15 14.89 11.38 -22.14
N GLU A 16 15.84 11.00 -22.99
CA GLU A 16 17.26 11.07 -22.69
C GLU A 16 17.71 12.49 -22.41
N ASP A 17 17.34 13.46 -23.25
CA ASP A 17 17.73 14.87 -23.08
C ASP A 17 17.18 15.45 -21.77
N TYR A 18 15.97 15.05 -21.37
CA TYR A 18 15.36 15.50 -20.13
C TYR A 18 15.95 14.83 -18.87
N LEU A 19 16.30 13.55 -18.93
CA LEU A 19 16.68 12.74 -17.76
C LEU A 19 18.18 12.47 -17.60
N LYS A 20 18.99 12.53 -18.67
CA LYS A 20 20.45 12.28 -18.64
C LYS A 20 21.22 13.06 -17.56
N PRO A 21 20.88 14.31 -17.22
CA PRO A 21 21.63 15.03 -16.18
C PRO A 21 21.59 14.35 -14.81
N ASN A 22 20.56 13.53 -14.54
CA ASN A 22 20.27 13.02 -13.19
C ASN A 22 20.09 11.50 -13.13
N VAL A 23 19.96 10.80 -14.26
CA VAL A 23 19.62 9.37 -14.29
C VAL A 23 20.33 8.66 -15.44
N LYS A 24 20.88 7.48 -15.17
CA LYS A 24 21.39 6.58 -16.21
C LYS A 24 20.23 5.82 -16.84
N ILE A 25 19.95 6.07 -18.10
CA ILE A 25 18.87 5.40 -18.85
C ILE A 25 19.44 4.17 -19.57
N HIS A 26 18.77 3.03 -19.42
CA HIS A 26 19.03 1.82 -20.18
C HIS A 26 17.80 1.53 -21.05
N THR A 27 17.99 1.54 -22.37
CA THR A 27 16.93 1.31 -23.36
C THR A 27 17.14 -0.06 -23.99
N ILE A 28 16.07 -0.85 -24.06
CA ILE A 28 16.04 -2.16 -24.73
C ILE A 28 14.77 -2.24 -25.58
N TRP A 29 14.85 -2.80 -26.78
CA TRP A 29 13.66 -3.06 -27.59
C TRP A 29 12.92 -4.29 -27.07
N GLU A 30 11.59 -4.32 -27.21
CA GLU A 30 10.76 -5.44 -26.77
C GLU A 30 11.24 -6.78 -27.37
N CYS A 31 11.54 -6.81 -28.67
CA CYS A 31 12.05 -8.02 -29.33
C CYS A 31 13.43 -8.47 -28.82
N GLU A 32 14.27 -7.56 -28.32
CA GLU A 32 15.54 -7.87 -27.69
C GLU A 32 15.34 -8.35 -26.24
N PHE A 33 14.37 -7.76 -25.54
CA PHE A 33 13.98 -8.16 -24.18
C PHE A 33 13.42 -9.58 -24.16
N ASP A 34 12.54 -9.92 -25.10
CA ASP A 34 11.91 -11.24 -25.20
C ASP A 34 12.92 -12.35 -25.54
N GLN A 35 14.03 -12.01 -26.21
CA GLN A 35 15.11 -12.94 -26.53
C GLN A 35 16.03 -13.19 -25.33
N GLN A 36 16.01 -12.33 -24.32
CA GLN A 36 16.82 -12.50 -23.12
C GLN A 36 16.12 -13.45 -22.15
N LYS A 37 16.78 -14.57 -21.85
CA LYS A 37 16.41 -15.44 -20.73
C LYS A 37 16.81 -14.76 -19.42
N TYR A 38 15.99 -13.81 -18.97
CA TYR A 38 16.10 -13.32 -17.61
C TYR A 38 15.80 -14.47 -16.65
N PRO A 39 16.52 -14.59 -15.51
CA PRO A 39 16.05 -15.44 -14.43
C PRO A 39 14.62 -15.02 -14.10
N GLU A 40 13.73 -15.98 -13.86
CA GLU A 40 12.38 -15.65 -13.38
C GLU A 40 12.53 -14.68 -12.22
N VAL A 41 12.05 -13.44 -12.42
CA VAL A 41 12.07 -12.43 -11.37
C VAL A 41 11.23 -13.03 -10.25
N ASP A 42 11.88 -13.29 -9.10
CA ASP A 42 11.17 -13.78 -7.92
C ASP A 42 9.90 -12.94 -7.76
N PRO A 43 8.70 -13.54 -7.77
CA PRO A 43 7.45 -12.81 -7.62
C PRO A 43 7.42 -11.92 -6.36
N HIS A 44 8.25 -12.23 -5.36
CA HIS A 44 8.45 -11.43 -4.15
C HIS A 44 9.30 -10.16 -4.38
N LEU A 45 10.16 -10.14 -5.41
CA LEU A 45 10.95 -8.98 -5.84
C LEU A 45 10.22 -8.10 -6.88
N LYS A 46 8.95 -8.39 -7.19
CA LYS A 46 8.14 -7.50 -8.03
C LYS A 46 8.10 -6.10 -7.40
N PRO A 47 8.28 -5.02 -8.19
CA PRO A 47 8.12 -3.66 -7.72
C PRO A 47 6.80 -3.48 -6.97
N ILE A 48 6.83 -2.67 -5.91
CA ILE A 48 5.64 -2.33 -5.14
C ILE A 48 4.64 -1.62 -6.07
N ASP A 49 3.43 -2.18 -6.20
CA ASP A 49 2.32 -1.44 -6.81
C ASP A 49 1.84 -0.38 -5.81
N LYS A 50 2.09 0.89 -6.13
CA LYS A 50 1.71 2.02 -5.27
C LYS A 50 0.20 2.11 -5.10
N ARG A 51 -0.61 1.58 -6.02
CA ARG A 51 -2.07 1.56 -5.94
C ARG A 51 -2.59 0.64 -4.84
N ASP A 52 -1.82 -0.37 -4.46
CA ASP A 52 -2.16 -1.24 -3.34
C ASP A 52 -2.14 -0.49 -2.00
N ALA A 53 -1.34 0.57 -1.90
CA ALA A 53 -1.27 1.45 -0.74
C ALA A 53 -2.40 2.50 -0.71
N PHE A 54 -3.16 2.66 -1.80
CA PHE A 54 -4.23 3.66 -1.89
C PHE A 54 -5.53 3.13 -1.29
N TYR A 55 -6.00 3.80 -0.23
CA TYR A 55 -7.26 3.53 0.45
C TYR A 55 -8.09 4.81 0.56
N GLY A 56 -9.41 4.65 0.65
CA GLY A 56 -10.32 5.75 0.98
C GLY A 56 -10.37 6.03 2.49
N GLY A 57 -11.36 6.81 2.90
CA GLY A 57 -11.62 7.08 4.32
C GLY A 57 -12.02 5.82 5.10
N ARG A 58 -11.84 5.87 6.43
CA ARG A 58 -12.34 4.84 7.33
C ARG A 58 -13.83 5.06 7.57
N THR A 59 -14.63 4.11 7.13
CA THR A 59 -16.04 4.00 7.50
C THR A 59 -16.22 2.70 8.26
N GLU A 60 -16.48 2.78 9.56
CA GLU A 60 -16.60 1.62 10.43
C GLU A 60 -17.71 1.81 11.44
N THR A 61 -18.47 0.75 11.69
CA THR A 61 -19.52 0.72 12.70
C THR A 61 -19.04 -0.12 13.88
N ILE A 62 -18.84 0.53 15.03
CA ILE A 62 -18.42 -0.14 16.27
C ILE A 62 -19.61 -0.83 16.96
N GLN A 63 -20.78 -0.19 16.91
CA GLN A 63 -22.00 -0.66 17.54
C GLN A 63 -23.21 -0.32 16.66
N LEU A 64 -24.03 -1.33 16.34
CA LEU A 64 -25.21 -1.16 15.47
C LEU A 64 -26.38 -0.48 16.18
N TYR A 65 -26.55 -0.76 17.47
CA TYR A 65 -27.62 -0.20 18.28
C TYR A 65 -27.10 0.06 19.70
N ASN A 66 -27.36 1.27 20.20
CA ASN A 66 -27.17 1.61 21.59
C ASN A 66 -28.40 2.37 22.06
N ASN A 67 -29.00 1.96 23.19
CA ASN A 67 -30.08 2.72 23.78
C ASN A 67 -29.49 3.95 24.48
N LEU A 68 -29.74 5.13 23.93
CA LEU A 68 -29.23 6.39 24.45
C LEU A 68 -30.20 7.06 25.44
N SER A 69 -31.25 6.37 25.92
CA SER A 69 -32.23 6.93 26.87
C SER A 69 -31.58 7.65 28.05
N ASP A 70 -30.48 7.08 28.57
CA ASP A 70 -29.74 7.58 29.73
C ASP A 70 -28.31 8.05 29.38
N LEU A 71 -27.98 8.13 28.08
CA LEU A 71 -26.64 8.47 27.59
C LEU A 71 -26.67 9.72 26.69
N LYS A 72 -25.67 10.59 26.83
CA LYS A 72 -25.47 11.73 25.93
C LYS A 72 -24.42 11.38 24.88
N GLY A 73 -24.82 11.40 23.61
CA GLY A 73 -23.91 11.28 22.47
C GLY A 73 -23.15 12.58 22.19
N ARG A 74 -21.93 12.47 21.66
CA ARG A 74 -21.18 13.60 21.08
C ARG A 74 -20.78 13.23 19.66
N TYR A 75 -20.95 14.17 18.75
CA TYR A 75 -20.47 14.07 17.38
C TYR A 75 -19.27 15.00 17.22
N VAL A 76 -18.17 14.48 16.69
CA VAL A 76 -16.95 15.23 16.41
C VAL A 76 -16.70 15.13 14.92
N ASP A 77 -16.55 16.28 14.28
CA ASP A 77 -16.25 16.37 12.86
C ASP A 77 -15.02 17.26 12.64
N PHE A 78 -14.22 16.89 11.64
CA PHE A 78 -13.05 17.66 11.24
C PHE A 78 -13.42 18.52 10.04
N CYS A 79 -13.53 19.83 10.25
CA CYS A 79 -13.71 20.77 9.15
C CYS A 79 -12.52 20.69 8.18
N SER A 80 -12.81 20.33 6.92
CA SER A 80 -11.81 20.24 5.85
C SER A 80 -10.64 19.29 6.17
N LEU A 81 -10.93 18.05 6.57
CA LEU A 81 -9.91 17.03 6.89
C LEU A 81 -8.84 16.88 5.79
N TYR A 82 -9.23 16.55 4.56
CA TYR A 82 -8.26 16.34 3.47
C TYR A 82 -7.44 17.59 3.12
N PRO A 83 -8.03 18.80 2.96
CA PRO A 83 -7.25 20.01 2.77
C PRO A 83 -6.25 20.28 3.91
N SER A 84 -6.64 20.02 5.16
CA SER A 84 -5.75 20.19 6.32
C SER A 84 -4.56 19.23 6.27
N VAL A 85 -4.80 17.95 5.93
CA VAL A 85 -3.73 16.96 5.71
C VAL A 85 -2.81 17.39 4.57
N ASN A 86 -3.38 17.83 3.43
CA ASN A 86 -2.60 18.31 2.29
C ASN A 86 -1.72 19.52 2.62
N LYS A 87 -2.16 20.40 3.53
CA LYS A 87 -1.41 21.59 3.93
C LYS A 87 -0.29 21.29 4.92
N TYR A 88 -0.55 20.44 5.91
CA TYR A 88 0.35 20.29 7.06
C TYR A 88 1.16 18.99 7.09
N CYS A 89 0.73 17.94 6.36
CA CYS A 89 1.44 16.67 6.36
C CYS A 89 2.53 16.60 5.28
N LYS A 90 3.56 15.79 5.56
CA LYS A 90 4.60 15.46 4.57
C LYS A 90 4.04 14.48 3.53
N TYR A 91 4.47 14.67 2.29
CA TYR A 91 4.24 13.77 1.16
C TYR A 91 5.57 13.30 0.59
N PRO A 92 5.67 12.05 0.11
CA PRO A 92 6.84 11.62 -0.65
C PRO A 92 6.91 12.41 -1.95
N ILE A 93 8.02 13.13 -2.16
CA ILE A 93 8.30 13.91 -3.36
C ILE A 93 9.57 13.38 -4.03
N GLY A 94 9.65 13.50 -5.36
CA GLY A 94 10.82 13.07 -6.13
C GLY A 94 10.81 11.60 -6.55
N HIS A 95 11.97 11.12 -7.02
CA HIS A 95 12.12 9.75 -7.50
C HIS A 95 12.24 8.77 -6.32
N PRO A 96 11.49 7.65 -6.30
CA PRO A 96 11.56 6.69 -5.21
C PRO A 96 12.93 6.01 -5.17
N ILE A 97 13.47 5.83 -3.97
CA ILE A 97 14.64 4.99 -3.73
C ILE A 97 14.13 3.63 -3.25
N THR A 98 14.50 2.57 -3.95
CA THR A 98 14.09 1.20 -3.60
C THR A 98 15.14 0.57 -2.71
N TYR A 99 14.70 0.01 -1.59
CA TYR A 99 15.52 -0.81 -0.71
C TYR A 99 14.92 -2.21 -0.68
N THR A 100 15.73 -3.22 -0.98
CA THR A 100 15.30 -4.63 -0.99
C THR A 100 15.59 -5.33 0.34
N ASP A 101 16.59 -4.86 1.08
CA ASP A 101 17.13 -5.53 2.26
C ASP A 101 17.12 -4.60 3.50
N ILE A 102 15.93 -4.11 3.87
CA ILE A 102 15.75 -3.33 5.11
C ILE A 102 15.47 -4.29 6.27
N SER A 103 16.31 -4.27 7.30
CA SER A 103 15.99 -4.95 8.56
C SER A 103 14.94 -4.17 9.38
N VAL A 104 14.23 -4.85 10.28
CA VAL A 104 13.29 -4.20 11.21
C VAL A 104 14.02 -3.16 12.07
N ASP A 105 15.27 -3.42 12.45
CA ASP A 105 16.07 -2.51 13.24
C ASP A 105 16.43 -1.24 12.45
N ASP A 106 16.76 -1.38 11.16
CA ASP A 106 17.01 -0.25 10.27
C ASP A 106 15.75 0.60 10.10
N TYR A 107 14.57 -0.03 10.01
CA TYR A 107 13.30 0.68 9.98
C TYR A 107 13.07 1.49 11.27
N ILE A 108 13.25 0.88 12.44
CA ILE A 108 13.02 1.52 13.75
C ILE A 108 13.99 2.68 13.96
N LYS A 109 15.27 2.50 13.63
CA LYS A 109 16.33 3.50 13.87
C LYS A 109 16.24 4.70 12.93
N ASN A 110 15.90 4.48 11.65
CA ASN A 110 15.96 5.53 10.63
C ASN A 110 14.69 6.38 10.52
N ASN A 111 13.67 6.15 11.35
CA ASN A 111 12.38 6.84 11.29
C ASN A 111 11.83 6.88 9.84
N TYR A 112 11.80 5.71 9.21
CA TYR A 112 11.50 5.55 7.79
C TYR A 112 10.20 6.25 7.38
N PHE A 113 10.26 7.04 6.30
CA PHE A 113 9.12 7.69 5.69
C PHE A 113 8.99 7.25 4.22
N GLY A 114 8.00 6.41 3.95
CA GLY A 114 7.79 5.87 2.61
C GLY A 114 6.78 4.73 2.59
N ILE A 115 6.83 3.96 1.51
CA ILE A 115 5.95 2.83 1.25
C ILE A 115 6.73 1.55 1.53
N MET A 116 6.19 0.63 2.33
CA MET A 116 6.84 -0.63 2.66
C MET A 116 5.89 -1.79 2.43
N LYS A 117 6.34 -2.83 1.71
CA LYS A 117 5.65 -4.11 1.61
C LYS A 117 6.19 -5.05 2.68
N CYS A 118 5.37 -5.42 3.65
CA CYS A 118 5.80 -6.25 4.77
C CYS A 118 4.72 -7.27 5.17
N LYS A 119 5.14 -8.24 5.98
CA LYS A 119 4.24 -9.16 6.69
C LYS A 119 4.12 -8.67 8.12
N ILE A 120 2.89 -8.54 8.59
CA ILE A 120 2.61 -8.06 9.94
C ILE A 120 1.90 -9.14 10.74
N LEU A 121 2.42 -9.41 11.93
CA LEU A 121 1.68 -10.07 12.99
C LEU A 121 1.00 -8.98 13.85
N PRO A 122 -0.34 -8.85 13.79
CA PRO A 122 -1.04 -7.78 14.48
C PRO A 122 -1.08 -8.02 16.00
N PRO A 123 -1.13 -6.95 16.81
CA PRO A 123 -1.30 -7.08 18.26
C PRO A 123 -2.65 -7.72 18.61
N LYS A 124 -2.71 -8.38 19.77
CA LYS A 124 -3.95 -8.97 20.29
C LYS A 124 -4.81 -7.91 20.98
N GLY A 125 -6.13 -8.03 20.83
CA GLY A 125 -7.09 -7.23 21.58
C GLY A 125 -7.11 -5.73 21.25
N LEU A 126 -6.57 -5.32 20.10
CA LEU A 126 -6.62 -3.92 19.69
C LEU A 126 -8.07 -3.51 19.37
N TYR A 127 -8.60 -2.58 20.17
CA TYR A 127 -10.00 -2.14 20.08
C TYR A 127 -10.33 -1.46 18.74
N HIS A 128 -9.39 -0.67 18.21
CA HIS A 128 -9.51 -0.06 16.89
C HIS A 128 -8.38 -0.56 15.97
N PRO A 129 -8.61 -1.64 15.21
CA PRO A 129 -7.68 -2.06 14.18
C PRO A 129 -7.42 -0.90 13.21
N VAL A 130 -6.15 -0.68 12.86
CA VAL A 130 -5.74 0.47 12.04
C VAL A 130 -5.38 0.10 10.61
N LEU A 131 -5.06 -1.18 10.37
CA LEU A 131 -4.54 -1.63 9.08
C LEU A 131 -5.70 -1.99 8.13
N PRO A 132 -5.91 -1.24 7.04
CA PRO A 132 -7.02 -1.48 6.11
C PRO A 132 -6.83 -2.79 5.33
N TYR A 133 -7.92 -3.49 5.02
CA TYR A 133 -7.94 -4.69 4.19
C TYR A 133 -9.04 -4.59 3.13
N LYS A 134 -8.67 -4.75 1.85
CA LYS A 134 -9.63 -4.84 0.74
C LYS A 134 -10.08 -6.30 0.61
N GLN A 135 -11.27 -6.61 1.12
CA GLN A 135 -11.90 -7.91 0.91
C GLN A 135 -12.57 -7.93 -0.46
N LEU A 136 -12.28 -8.94 -1.27
CA LEU A 136 -13.05 -9.22 -2.48
C LEU A 136 -14.38 -9.89 -2.08
N THR A 137 -15.49 -9.30 -2.51
CA THR A 137 -16.84 -9.81 -2.25
C THR A 137 -17.33 -10.68 -3.42
N SER A 138 -18.41 -11.43 -3.20
CA SER A 138 -18.94 -12.41 -4.16
C SER A 138 -19.41 -11.80 -5.50
N ASP A 139 -19.70 -10.51 -5.52
CA ASP A 139 -20.07 -9.70 -6.68
C ASP A 139 -18.85 -9.08 -7.39
N ASN A 140 -17.63 -9.54 -7.10
CA ASN A 140 -16.36 -9.00 -7.62
C ASN A 140 -16.11 -7.53 -7.28
N THR A 141 -16.72 -7.01 -6.21
CA THR A 141 -16.40 -5.68 -5.69
C THR A 141 -15.44 -5.76 -4.50
N HIS A 142 -14.90 -4.62 -4.06
CA HIS A 142 -13.98 -4.56 -2.92
C HIS A 142 -14.64 -3.84 -1.75
N LYS A 143 -14.66 -4.49 -0.58
CA LYS A 143 -15.06 -3.88 0.69
C LYS A 143 -13.83 -3.56 1.54
N LEU A 144 -13.77 -2.34 2.07
CA LEU A 144 -12.72 -1.93 2.99
C LEU A 144 -13.08 -2.37 4.42
N LEU A 145 -12.22 -3.19 5.03
CA LEU A 145 -12.37 -3.70 6.39
C LEU A 145 -11.17 -3.35 7.25
N PHE A 146 -11.40 -3.24 8.55
CA PHE A 146 -10.37 -3.03 9.57
C PHE A 146 -10.50 -4.16 10.59
N GLY A 147 -9.45 -4.96 10.74
CA GLY A 147 -9.48 -6.14 11.58
C GLY A 147 -8.09 -6.71 11.82
N LEU A 148 -7.98 -7.56 12.83
CA LEU A 148 -6.71 -8.15 13.27
C LEU A 148 -6.42 -9.51 12.64
N CYS A 149 -7.36 -10.10 11.91
CA CYS A 149 -7.13 -11.39 11.25
C CYS A 149 -7.65 -11.34 9.82
N ARG A 150 -6.72 -11.48 8.86
CA ARG A 150 -7.05 -11.57 7.43
C ARG A 150 -8.10 -12.64 7.15
N THR A 151 -7.91 -13.83 7.71
CA THR A 151 -8.80 -14.97 7.49
C THR A 151 -10.20 -14.70 8.02
N CYS A 152 -10.32 -14.07 9.19
CA CYS A 152 -11.61 -13.64 9.72
C CYS A 152 -12.26 -12.56 8.86
N MET A 153 -11.50 -11.57 8.39
CA MET A 153 -12.04 -10.53 7.50
C MET A 153 -12.52 -11.11 6.17
N ASN A 154 -11.78 -12.04 5.57
CA ASN A 154 -12.19 -12.74 4.35
C ASN A 154 -13.50 -13.52 4.50
N LYS A 155 -13.74 -14.10 5.68
CA LYS A 155 -14.93 -14.91 5.97
C LYS A 155 -16.04 -14.13 6.69
N ILE A 156 -15.83 -12.84 6.97
CA ILE A 156 -16.73 -11.99 7.78
C ILE A 156 -17.08 -12.69 9.11
N SER A 157 -16.06 -13.21 9.81
CA SER A 157 -16.22 -13.95 11.06
C SER A 157 -15.93 -13.06 12.27
N PHE A 158 -16.85 -13.06 13.24
CA PHE A 158 -16.76 -12.24 14.46
C PHE A 158 -15.94 -12.87 15.59
N LYS A 159 -15.72 -14.19 15.57
CA LYS A 159 -14.95 -14.91 16.59
C LYS A 159 -13.70 -15.50 15.97
N CYS A 160 -12.55 -14.91 16.28
CA CYS A 160 -11.27 -15.43 15.84
C CYS A 160 -10.82 -16.60 16.73
N LYS A 161 -10.49 -17.74 16.11
CA LYS A 161 -9.81 -18.88 16.75
C LYS A 161 -8.44 -19.15 16.12
N HIS A 162 -8.02 -18.29 15.18
CA HIS A 162 -6.75 -18.46 14.49
C HIS A 162 -5.61 -18.08 15.45
N ILE A 163 -4.63 -18.97 15.54
CA ILE A 163 -3.41 -18.76 16.31
C ILE A 163 -2.50 -17.81 15.53
N ASP A 164 -1.59 -17.14 16.24
CA ASP A 164 -0.55 -16.27 15.69
C ASP A 164 0.42 -17.06 14.83
N ASP A 165 0.00 -17.42 13.62
CA ASP A 165 0.88 -18.02 12.64
C ASP A 165 1.19 -16.96 11.55
N PRO A 166 2.45 -16.49 11.46
CA PRO A 166 2.91 -15.59 10.40
C PRO A 166 2.66 -16.11 8.98
N THR A 167 2.47 -17.43 8.83
CA THR A 167 2.22 -18.10 7.55
C THR A 167 0.73 -18.24 7.21
N LEU A 168 -0.17 -18.23 8.21
CA LEU A 168 -1.64 -18.32 8.02
C LEU A 168 -2.36 -16.98 8.13
N ASN A 169 -1.82 -16.03 8.92
CA ASN A 169 -2.33 -14.68 9.08
C ASN A 169 -1.53 -13.68 8.24
N LYS A 170 -1.14 -14.06 7.03
CA LYS A 170 -0.39 -13.20 6.10
C LYS A 170 -1.19 -11.96 5.77
N HIS A 171 -1.03 -10.87 6.50
CA HIS A 171 -1.25 -9.55 5.95
C HIS A 171 -0.01 -9.22 5.14
N ASP A 172 0.05 -9.69 3.88
CA ASP A 172 0.95 -9.11 2.89
C ASP A 172 0.37 -7.74 2.59
N LYS A 173 0.85 -6.72 3.30
CA LYS A 173 0.31 -5.38 3.15
C LYS A 173 1.43 -4.40 2.95
N ILE A 174 1.10 -3.43 2.11
CA ILE A 174 1.90 -2.25 1.90
C ILE A 174 1.39 -1.20 2.89
N HIS A 175 2.18 -0.84 3.87
CA HIS A 175 1.77 0.09 4.92
C HIS A 175 2.65 1.33 4.97
N GLU A 176 1.99 2.49 4.96
CA GLU A 176 2.52 3.77 5.43
C GLU A 176 2.16 3.86 6.92
N ILE A 177 3.14 3.72 7.81
CA ILE A 177 2.94 3.99 9.24
C ILE A 177 3.62 5.32 9.54
N LYS A 178 2.83 6.39 9.63
CA LYS A 178 3.29 7.69 10.14
C LYS A 178 3.38 7.60 11.66
N LYS A 179 4.54 7.93 12.21
CA LYS A 179 4.64 8.41 13.60
C LYS A 179 4.31 9.90 13.59
N MET A 180 3.33 10.31 14.40
CA MET A 180 3.09 11.73 14.72
C MET A 180 4.23 12.26 15.58
#